data_AF-A0A0F9QD67-F1
#
_entry.id   AF-A0A0F9QD67-F1
#
_cell.length_a   1.000
_cell.length_b   1.000
_cell.length_c   1.000
_cell.angle_alpha   90.00
_cell.angle_beta   90.00
_cell.angle_gamma   90.00
#
_symmetry.space_group_name_H-M   'P 1'
#
loop_
_entity.id
_entity.type
_entity.pdbx_description
1 polymer ?
#
loop_
_entity_poly.entity_id
_entity_poly.type
_entity_poly.pdbx_seq_one_letter_code
_entity_poly.pdbx_strand_id
1 'polypeptide(L)'
;MFNLCWADERGFPASDRGAAYGDGLFETIRMHGERGVLLSRHLDRMVRDAGRLGIPVSLAELFKACTAAAGRYSVGFINKESNDGWVLKLTLTRGEGGRGYQPGTSVRPTLMVAAGPMPEVPLASGVAADFSRIPLTVNPLLAGIKSLNRLEQVMAAREIENGLFEVIMSDSGG
;
A
#
# COMPACT_ATOMS: atom_id res chain seq x y z
N MET A 1 18.61 4.37 -3.61
CA MET A 1 18.44 5.01 -2.28
C MET A 1 17.28 6.00 -2.31
N PHE A 2 16.16 5.64 -1.68
CA PHE A 2 14.99 6.50 -1.55
C PHE A 2 15.13 7.51 -0.40
N ASN A 3 14.21 8.48 -0.34
CA ASN A 3 13.92 9.28 0.84
C ASN A 3 13.03 8.46 1.78
N LEU A 4 13.43 8.26 3.04
CA LEU A 4 12.59 7.59 4.04
C LEU A 4 11.81 8.63 4.84
N CYS A 5 10.49 8.48 4.89
CA CYS A 5 9.59 9.36 5.62
C CYS A 5 8.75 8.55 6.61
N TRP A 6 8.66 9.03 7.85
CA TRP A 6 7.80 8.48 8.89
C TRP A 6 6.52 9.30 8.95
N ALA A 7 5.37 8.66 8.76
CA ALA A 7 4.08 9.36 8.62
C ALA A 7 3.66 10.12 9.90
N ASP A 8 4.17 9.70 11.05
CA ASP A 8 4.00 10.36 12.36
C ASP A 8 4.95 11.56 12.57
N GLU A 9 5.90 11.80 11.68
CA GLU A 9 6.81 12.94 11.75
C GLU A 9 6.54 13.96 10.65
N ARG A 10 6.29 13.50 9.41
CA ARG A 10 6.16 14.37 8.23
C ARG A 10 5.20 13.79 7.20
N GLY A 11 4.47 14.69 6.54
CA GLY A 11 3.64 14.36 5.39
C GLY A 11 4.44 14.20 4.09
N PHE A 12 3.74 13.83 3.01
CA PHE A 12 4.30 13.83 1.67
C PHE A 12 4.54 15.27 1.16
N PRO A 13 5.63 15.53 0.42
CA PRO A 13 5.75 16.78 -0.34
C PRO A 13 4.56 16.94 -1.30
N ALA A 14 3.99 18.14 -1.39
CA ALA A 14 2.87 18.40 -2.32
C ALA A 14 3.28 18.23 -3.80
N SER A 15 4.58 18.37 -4.09
CA SER A 15 5.23 18.14 -5.38
C SER A 15 5.52 16.66 -5.68
N ASP A 16 5.22 15.75 -4.75
CA ASP A 16 5.45 14.32 -4.95
C ASP A 16 4.50 13.77 -6.03
N ARG A 17 5.07 13.03 -6.98
CA ARG A 17 4.32 12.48 -8.11
C ARG A 17 3.30 11.42 -7.71
N GLY A 18 3.48 10.80 -6.54
CA GLY A 18 2.47 9.93 -5.95
C GLY A 18 1.18 10.68 -5.64
N ALA A 19 1.28 11.92 -5.16
CA ALA A 19 0.11 12.77 -4.90
C ALA A 19 -0.50 13.30 -6.21
N ALA A 20 0.34 13.69 -7.18
CA ALA A 20 -0.15 14.26 -8.43
C ALA A 20 -0.79 13.23 -9.38
N TYR A 21 -0.25 12.01 -9.45
CA TYR A 21 -0.55 11.05 -10.51
C TYR A 21 -0.78 9.61 -10.03
N GLY A 22 -0.71 9.35 -8.72
CA GLY A 22 -0.67 7.98 -8.21
C GLY A 22 0.56 7.20 -8.68
N ASP A 23 1.65 7.90 -9.02
CA ASP A 23 2.90 7.35 -9.57
C ASP A 23 3.71 6.66 -8.46
N GLY A 24 3.23 5.49 -8.05
CA GLY A 24 3.79 4.73 -6.95
C GLY A 24 3.04 3.42 -6.65
N LEU A 25 3.46 2.79 -5.56
CA LEU A 25 3.04 1.49 -5.08
C LEU A 25 2.76 1.54 -3.58
N PHE A 26 2.03 0.56 -3.07
CA PHE A 26 1.90 0.38 -1.62
C PHE A 26 1.90 -1.09 -1.20
N GLU A 27 2.33 -1.32 0.03
CA GLU A 27 2.20 -2.58 0.74
C GLU A 27 1.49 -2.37 2.07
N THR A 28 0.78 -3.39 2.52
CA THR A 28 0.06 -3.39 3.81
C THR A 28 0.31 -4.74 4.45
N ILE A 29 1.10 -4.74 5.52
CA ILE A 29 1.75 -5.92 6.07
C ILE A 29 1.27 -6.08 7.51
N ARG A 30 0.76 -7.26 7.84
CA ARG A 30 0.45 -7.62 9.22
C ARG A 30 1.76 -7.86 9.99
N MET A 31 1.88 -7.29 11.16
CA MET A 31 3.04 -7.37 12.03
C MET A 31 2.66 -8.00 13.37
N HIS A 32 3.53 -8.83 13.93
CA HIS A 32 3.44 -9.36 15.29
C HIS A 32 4.74 -9.02 16.03
N GLY A 33 4.66 -8.11 17.00
CA GLY A 33 5.86 -7.47 17.53
C GLY A 33 6.68 -6.85 16.38
N GLU A 34 7.90 -7.33 16.19
CA GLU A 34 8.79 -6.88 15.11
C GLU A 34 8.75 -7.74 13.83
N ARG A 35 7.93 -8.80 13.81
CA ARG A 35 7.90 -9.76 12.70
C ARG A 35 6.76 -9.48 11.73
N GLY A 36 7.10 -9.28 10.45
CA GLY A 36 6.10 -9.16 9.38
C GLY A 36 5.66 -10.52 8.83
N VAL A 37 4.34 -10.74 8.77
CA VAL A 37 3.74 -11.93 8.15
C VAL A 37 3.98 -11.86 6.64
N LEU A 38 4.54 -12.93 6.07
CA LEU A 38 4.88 -13.03 4.64
C LEU A 38 5.72 -11.85 4.12
N LEU A 39 6.56 -11.24 4.98
CA LEU A 39 7.31 -10.03 4.66
C LEU A 39 8.08 -10.13 3.34
N SER A 40 8.79 -11.24 3.09
CA SER A 40 9.52 -11.45 1.84
C SER A 40 8.62 -11.32 0.60
N ARG A 41 7.43 -11.93 0.62
CA ARG A 41 6.47 -11.85 -0.50
C ARG A 41 5.98 -10.43 -0.75
N HIS A 42 5.76 -9.65 0.31
CA HIS A 42 5.39 -8.24 0.19
C HIS A 42 6.52 -7.42 -0.45
N LEU A 43 7.76 -7.61 -0.01
CA LEU A 43 8.90 -6.87 -0.55
C LEU A 43 9.25 -7.29 -1.98
N ASP A 44 9.20 -8.58 -2.29
CA ASP A 44 9.39 -9.11 -3.64
C ASP A 44 8.33 -8.55 -4.60
N ARG A 45 7.06 -8.48 -4.17
CA ARG A 45 6.00 -7.85 -4.95
C ARG A 45 6.31 -6.37 -5.20
N MET A 46 6.68 -5.62 -4.17
CA MET A 46 6.98 -4.19 -4.31
C MET A 46 8.17 -3.95 -5.26
N VAL A 47 9.25 -4.74 -5.17
CA VAL A 47 10.41 -4.63 -6.08
C VAL A 47 10.03 -4.98 -7.51
N ARG A 48 9.29 -6.09 -7.71
CA ARG A 48 8.80 -6.52 -9.03
C ARG A 48 7.93 -5.45 -9.67
N ASP A 49 6.97 -4.91 -8.92
CA ASP A 49 6.06 -3.86 -9.38
C ASP A 49 6.81 -2.55 -9.66
N ALA A 50 7.79 -2.19 -8.82
CA ALA A 50 8.60 -0.99 -9.01
C ALA A 50 9.44 -1.09 -10.28
N GLY A 51 10.01 -2.27 -10.56
CA GLY A 51 10.71 -2.56 -11.81
C GLY A 51 9.82 -2.35 -13.03
N ARG A 52 8.57 -2.83 -13.01
CA ARG A 52 7.59 -2.62 -14.10
C ARG A 52 7.25 -1.14 -14.32
N LEU A 53 7.28 -0.33 -13.26
CA LEU A 53 7.02 1.11 -13.33
C LEU A 53 8.31 1.95 -13.51
N GLY A 54 9.48 1.32 -13.60
CA GLY A 54 10.76 2.02 -13.66
C GLY A 54 11.06 2.89 -12.42
N ILE A 55 10.59 2.49 -11.25
CA ILE A 55 10.89 3.15 -9.96
C ILE A 55 12.10 2.44 -9.33
N PRO A 56 13.25 3.10 -9.12
CA PRO A 56 14.45 2.44 -8.63
C PRO A 56 14.36 2.13 -7.13
N VAL A 57 14.30 0.85 -6.78
CA VAL A 57 14.33 0.38 -5.39
C VAL A 57 14.95 -1.01 -5.32
N SER A 58 15.73 -1.28 -4.27
CA SER A 58 16.29 -2.60 -4.02
C SER A 58 15.60 -3.29 -2.83
N LEU A 59 15.59 -4.62 -2.87
CA LEU A 59 15.07 -5.46 -1.79
C LEU A 59 15.78 -5.17 -0.46
N ALA A 60 17.10 -4.97 -0.49
CA ALA A 60 17.91 -4.68 0.70
C ALA A 60 17.52 -3.35 1.36
N GLU A 61 17.23 -2.31 0.57
CA GLU A 61 16.78 -1.02 1.11
C GLU A 61 15.40 -1.14 1.77
N LEU A 62 14.48 -1.89 1.16
CA LEU A 62 13.15 -2.13 1.74
C LEU A 62 13.23 -2.95 3.03
N PHE A 63 14.06 -3.99 3.08
CA PHE A 63 14.28 -4.77 4.30
C PHE A 63 14.82 -3.88 5.42
N LYS A 64 15.83 -3.05 5.14
CA LYS A 64 16.38 -2.11 6.11
C LYS A 64 15.31 -1.15 6.66
N ALA A 65 14.46 -0.60 5.78
CA ALA A 65 13.37 0.27 6.19
C ALA A 65 12.32 -0.47 7.05
N CYS A 66 11.98 -1.71 6.71
CA CYS A 66 11.05 -2.53 7.50
C CYS A 66 11.59 -2.88 8.89
N THR A 67 12.88 -3.22 9.00
CA THR A 67 13.53 -3.47 10.29
C THR A 67 13.52 -2.21 11.17
N ALA A 68 13.83 -1.05 10.59
CA ALA A 68 13.75 0.22 11.30
C ALA A 68 12.31 0.54 11.76
N ALA A 69 11.32 0.31 10.89
CA ALA A 69 9.91 0.50 11.21
C ALA A 69 9.44 -0.44 12.33
N ALA A 70 9.87 -1.70 12.30
CA ALA A 70 9.53 -2.70 13.31
C ALA A 70 10.03 -2.27 14.70
N GLY A 71 11.31 -1.88 14.82
CA GLY A 71 11.86 -1.39 16.09
C GLY A 71 11.23 -0.07 16.56
N ARG A 72 10.82 0.80 15.63
CA ARG A 72 10.17 2.07 15.95
C ARG A 72 8.74 1.89 16.48
N TYR A 73 7.91 1.11 15.77
CA TYR A 73 6.48 1.12 15.99
C TYR A 73 5.97 -0.02 16.87
N SER A 74 6.69 -1.16 16.96
CA SER A 74 6.19 -2.36 17.64
C SER A 74 5.78 -2.10 19.09
N VAL A 75 6.56 -1.28 19.82
CA VAL A 75 6.31 -0.92 21.23
C VAL A 75 4.96 -0.23 21.45
N GLY A 76 4.47 0.55 20.48
CA GLY A 76 3.19 1.25 20.56
C GLY A 76 1.96 0.35 20.46
N PHE A 77 2.16 -0.94 20.15
CA PHE A 77 1.11 -1.93 19.97
C PHE A 77 1.24 -3.13 20.92
N ILE A 78 2.17 -3.10 21.87
CA ILE A 78 2.26 -4.07 22.97
C ILE A 78 1.11 -3.75 23.95
N ASN A 79 0.20 -4.71 24.20
CA ASN A 79 -0.91 -4.64 25.18
C ASN A 79 -2.23 -3.96 24.75
N LYS A 80 -2.59 -3.90 23.46
CA LYS A 80 -3.97 -3.54 23.08
C LYS A 80 -4.85 -4.80 23.09
N GLU A 81 -5.83 -4.83 24.01
CA GLU A 81 -6.60 -5.98 24.50
C GLU A 81 -7.37 -6.85 23.47
N SER A 82 -7.22 -6.69 22.16
CA SER A 82 -7.82 -7.61 21.20
C SER A 82 -7.12 -7.49 19.84
N ASN A 83 -6.76 -8.66 19.27
CA ASN A 83 -5.94 -8.86 18.08
C ASN A 83 -4.45 -8.54 18.22
N ASP A 84 -3.67 -9.56 18.63
CA ASP A 84 -2.22 -9.59 18.52
C ASP A 84 -1.76 -9.17 17.11
N GLY A 85 -1.30 -7.93 17.01
CA GLY A 85 -0.63 -7.40 15.85
C GLY A 85 -0.94 -5.94 15.54
N TRP A 86 -0.30 -5.46 14.49
CA TRP A 86 -0.47 -4.13 13.94
C TRP A 86 -0.23 -4.16 12.43
N VAL A 87 -0.58 -3.08 11.76
CA VAL A 87 -0.43 -2.96 10.31
C VAL A 87 0.73 -2.03 10.00
N LEU A 88 1.75 -2.53 9.29
CA LEU A 88 2.79 -1.73 8.66
C LEU A 88 2.37 -1.41 7.23
N LYS A 89 2.21 -0.12 6.91
CA LYS A 89 1.93 0.35 5.56
C LYS A 89 3.17 1.00 4.97
N LEU A 90 3.59 0.51 3.81
CA LEU A 90 4.65 1.11 3.00
C LEU A 90 4.00 1.78 1.79
N THR A 91 4.39 3.02 1.49
CA THR A 91 3.95 3.74 0.29
C THR A 91 5.19 4.25 -0.43
N LEU A 92 5.50 3.66 -1.58
CA LEU A 92 6.65 4.02 -2.40
C LEU A 92 6.19 4.85 -3.58
N THR A 93 6.66 6.08 -3.73
CA THR A 93 6.37 6.94 -4.87
C THR A 93 7.62 7.15 -5.71
N ARG A 94 7.45 7.59 -6.96
CA ARG A 94 8.58 8.03 -7.79
C ARG A 94 9.33 9.22 -7.16
N GLY A 95 8.74 9.93 -6.20
CA GLY A 95 9.30 11.12 -5.59
C GLY A 95 8.92 12.39 -6.36
N GLU A 96 9.69 13.45 -6.15
CA GLU A 96 9.46 14.78 -6.73
C GLU A 96 10.14 14.97 -8.09
N GLY A 97 9.73 16.00 -8.82
CA GLY A 97 10.41 16.49 -10.03
C GLY A 97 9.81 16.05 -11.36
N GLY A 98 10.46 16.47 -12.45
CA GLY A 98 9.94 16.34 -13.82
C GLY A 98 8.96 17.46 -14.19
N ARG A 99 8.26 17.30 -15.32
CA ARG A 99 7.24 18.23 -15.80
C ARG A 99 6.07 17.46 -16.38
N GLY A 100 4.87 17.71 -15.87
CA GLY A 100 3.69 16.92 -16.23
C GLY A 100 3.94 15.43 -16.00
N TYR A 101 3.53 14.61 -16.96
CA TYR A 101 3.67 13.16 -16.87
C TYR A 101 5.12 12.66 -17.01
N GLN A 102 6.02 13.44 -17.61
CA GLN A 102 7.40 13.01 -17.80
C GLN A 102 8.19 13.10 -16.48
N PRO A 103 8.77 11.99 -15.99
CA PRO A 103 9.63 12.03 -14.81
C PRO A 103 10.92 12.79 -15.10
N GLY A 104 11.53 13.37 -14.07
CA GLY A 104 12.82 14.04 -14.17
C GLY A 104 13.96 13.07 -14.52
N THR A 105 15.12 13.60 -14.92
CA THR A 105 16.31 12.80 -15.26
C THR A 105 17.01 12.21 -14.04
N SER A 106 16.86 12.84 -12.87
CA SER A 106 17.31 12.31 -11.59
C SER A 106 16.11 12.09 -10.69
N VAL A 107 15.75 10.83 -10.49
CA VAL A 107 14.60 10.42 -9.70
C VAL A 107 15.10 9.84 -8.40
N ARG A 108 14.65 10.41 -7.28
CA ARG A 108 14.84 9.83 -5.95
C ARG A 108 13.48 9.46 -5.37
N PRO A 109 13.13 8.16 -5.36
CA PRO A 109 11.85 7.70 -4.81
C PRO A 109 11.66 8.12 -3.36
N THR A 110 10.40 8.24 -2.93
CA THR A 110 10.04 8.47 -1.53
C THR A 110 9.36 7.22 -0.99
N LEU A 111 9.87 6.68 0.11
CA LEU A 111 9.21 5.62 0.87
C LEU A 111 8.62 6.22 2.15
N MET A 112 7.31 6.34 2.19
CA MET A 112 6.56 6.68 3.40
C MET A 112 6.21 5.40 4.15
N VAL A 113 6.43 5.42 5.45
CA VAL A 113 6.11 4.33 6.36
C VAL A 113 5.12 4.81 7.40
N ALA A 114 4.05 4.05 7.57
CA ALA A 114 3.03 4.29 8.57
C ALA A 114 2.70 3.01 9.34
N ALA A 115 2.24 3.16 10.57
CA ALA A 115 1.73 2.08 11.39
C ALA A 115 0.27 2.36 11.80
N GLY A 116 -0.54 1.32 11.89
CA GLY A 116 -1.93 1.41 12.34
C GLY A 116 -2.36 0.18 13.14
N PRO A 117 -3.48 0.28 13.89
CA PRO A 117 -4.03 -0.88 14.58
C PRO A 117 -4.51 -1.94 13.57
N MET A 118 -4.66 -3.19 14.03
CA MET A 118 -5.37 -4.20 13.25
C MET A 118 -6.82 -3.78 13.01
N PRO A 119 -7.38 -4.03 11.82
CA PRO A 119 -8.80 -3.86 11.59
C PRO A 119 -9.61 -4.89 12.38
N GLU A 120 -10.91 -4.68 12.47
CA GLU A 120 -11.83 -5.68 13.01
C GLU A 120 -11.75 -6.97 12.19
N VAL A 121 -11.77 -8.10 12.89
CA VAL A 121 -11.77 -9.41 12.25
C VAL A 121 -13.21 -9.80 11.96
N PRO A 122 -13.53 -10.19 10.71
CA PRO A 122 -14.87 -10.63 10.36
C PRO A 122 -15.31 -11.84 11.19
N LEU A 123 -16.63 -11.97 11.37
CA LEU A 123 -17.22 -13.05 12.17
C LEU A 123 -16.89 -14.42 11.59
N ALA A 124 -16.67 -15.41 12.46
CA ALA A 124 -16.41 -16.79 12.07
C ALA A 124 -17.57 -17.44 11.29
N SER A 125 -18.78 -16.90 11.43
CA SER A 125 -19.98 -17.30 10.68
C SER A 125 -19.96 -16.88 9.20
N GLY A 126 -18.95 -16.13 8.77
CA GLY A 126 -18.84 -15.59 7.43
C GLY A 126 -19.34 -14.15 7.32
N VAL A 127 -19.33 -13.64 6.10
CA VAL A 127 -19.63 -12.25 5.76
C VAL A 127 -20.58 -12.19 4.55
N ALA A 128 -21.39 -11.13 4.47
CA ALA A 128 -22.19 -10.85 3.29
C ALA A 128 -21.37 -10.09 2.26
N ALA A 129 -21.50 -10.45 0.99
CA ALA A 129 -20.89 -9.75 -0.14
C ALA A 129 -21.85 -9.73 -1.32
N ASP A 130 -21.73 -8.71 -2.17
CA ASP A 130 -22.52 -8.55 -3.40
C ASP A 130 -21.62 -8.09 -4.55
N PHE A 131 -22.12 -8.14 -5.79
CA PHE A 131 -21.38 -7.69 -6.96
C PHE A 131 -21.40 -6.17 -7.09
N SER A 132 -20.21 -5.59 -7.20
CA SER A 132 -20.02 -4.17 -7.48
C SER A 132 -20.48 -3.84 -8.90
N ARG A 133 -21.19 -2.71 -9.06
CA ARG A 133 -21.55 -2.17 -10.39
C ARG A 133 -20.39 -1.44 -11.06
N ILE A 134 -19.32 -1.15 -10.30
CA ILE A 134 -18.08 -0.58 -10.81
C ILE A 134 -17.21 -1.71 -11.37
N PRO A 135 -16.95 -1.75 -12.69
CA PRO A 135 -16.04 -2.73 -13.27
C PRO A 135 -14.58 -2.35 -12.98
N LEU A 136 -13.70 -3.35 -12.94
CA LEU A 136 -12.25 -3.17 -12.92
C LEU A 136 -11.72 -2.91 -14.33
N THR A 137 -10.93 -1.85 -14.49
CA THR A 137 -10.17 -1.66 -15.72
C THR A 137 -9.00 -2.65 -15.77
N VAL A 138 -9.08 -3.61 -16.70
CA VAL A 138 -8.00 -4.55 -16.95
C VAL A 138 -7.06 -4.00 -18.02
N ASN A 139 -5.99 -3.35 -17.58
CA ASN A 139 -4.87 -2.98 -18.44
C ASN A 139 -3.72 -3.99 -18.25
N PRO A 140 -3.31 -4.79 -19.26
CA PRO A 140 -2.23 -5.77 -19.11
C PRO A 140 -0.91 -5.18 -18.60
N LEU A 141 -0.63 -3.90 -18.89
CA LEU A 141 0.56 -3.20 -18.40
C LEU A 141 0.52 -2.95 -16.89
N LEU A 142 -0.67 -2.85 -16.30
CA LEU A 142 -0.89 -2.54 -14.88
C LEU A 142 -1.48 -3.72 -14.08
N ALA A 143 -2.00 -4.74 -14.76
CA ALA A 143 -2.60 -5.90 -14.13
C ALA A 143 -1.61 -6.57 -13.15
N GLY A 144 -2.10 -6.86 -11.95
CA GLY A 144 -1.31 -7.44 -10.85
C GLY A 144 -0.39 -6.47 -10.10
N ILE A 145 -0.28 -5.20 -10.52
CA ILE A 145 0.52 -4.18 -9.81
C ILE A 145 -0.28 -3.62 -8.62
N LYS A 146 0.33 -3.57 -7.43
CA LYS A 146 -0.27 -2.92 -6.24
C LYS A 146 -0.01 -1.39 -6.22
N SER A 147 -0.44 -0.71 -7.29
CA SER A 147 -0.27 0.74 -7.48
C SER A 147 -1.15 1.62 -6.59
N LEU A 148 -0.83 2.92 -6.53
CA LEU A 148 -1.64 3.95 -5.84
C LEU A 148 -2.90 4.39 -6.62
N ASN A 149 -3.02 3.97 -7.88
CA ASN A 149 -4.20 4.25 -8.71
C ASN A 149 -5.37 3.32 -8.30
N ARG A 150 -6.06 3.69 -7.22
CA ARG A 150 -7.11 2.88 -6.56
C ARG A 150 -8.50 3.49 -6.59
N LEU A 151 -8.74 4.42 -7.51
CA LEU A 151 -10.03 5.11 -7.56
C LEU A 151 -11.19 4.15 -7.83
N GLU A 152 -10.99 3.10 -8.63
CA GLU A 152 -12.01 2.07 -8.87
C GLU A 152 -12.40 1.34 -7.59
N GLN A 153 -11.42 0.96 -6.75
CA GLN A 153 -11.70 0.33 -5.46
C GLN A 153 -12.35 1.30 -4.49
N VAL A 154 -11.99 2.59 -4.53
CA VAL A 154 -12.66 3.64 -3.74
C VAL A 154 -14.12 3.80 -4.18
N MET A 155 -14.40 3.73 -5.48
CA MET A 155 -15.76 3.83 -5.99
C MET A 155 -16.58 2.58 -5.63
N ALA A 156 -16.05 1.38 -5.81
CA ALA A 156 -16.71 0.13 -5.45
C ALA A 156 -16.98 0.04 -3.94
N ALA A 157 -16.03 0.48 -3.10
CA ALA A 157 -16.21 0.47 -1.65
C ALA A 157 -17.36 1.36 -1.15
N ARG A 158 -17.84 2.32 -1.96
CA ARG A 158 -19.03 3.12 -1.64
C ARG A 158 -20.33 2.33 -1.78
N GLU A 159 -20.30 1.19 -2.46
CA GLU A 159 -21.45 0.29 -2.60
C GLU A 159 -21.58 -0.68 -1.40
N ILE A 160 -20.61 -0.67 -0.48
CA ILE A 160 -20.68 -1.43 0.78
C ILE A 160 -21.67 -0.72 1.72
N GLU A 161 -22.93 -1.10 1.60
CA GLU A 161 -24.06 -0.61 2.41
C GLU A 161 -24.90 -1.79 2.92
N ASN A 162 -25.92 -1.53 3.75
CA ASN A 162 -26.94 -2.51 4.14
C ASN A 162 -26.41 -3.84 4.75
N GLY A 163 -25.29 -3.78 5.47
CA GLY A 163 -24.70 -4.95 6.14
C GLY A 163 -23.79 -5.80 5.26
N LEU A 164 -23.46 -5.35 4.05
CA LEU A 164 -22.37 -5.93 3.28
C LEU A 164 -21.02 -5.69 3.98
N PHE A 165 -20.15 -6.67 3.92
CA PHE A 165 -18.76 -6.58 4.39
C PHE A 165 -17.81 -6.26 3.24
N GLU A 166 -18.12 -6.74 2.03
CA GLU A 166 -17.25 -6.63 0.86
C GLU A 166 -18.09 -6.58 -0.42
N VAL A 167 -17.51 -6.07 -1.50
CA VAL A 167 -18.07 -6.18 -2.85
C VAL A 167 -17.15 -6.95 -3.79
N ILE A 168 -17.74 -7.76 -4.66
CA ILE A 168 -17.06 -8.54 -5.69
C ILE A 168 -17.00 -7.69 -6.96
N MET A 169 -15.79 -7.35 -7.42
CA MET A 169 -15.62 -6.60 -8.66
C MET A 169 -15.31 -7.55 -9.83
N SER A 170 -16.02 -7.38 -10.94
CA SER A 170 -15.73 -8.03 -12.23
C SER A 170 -14.97 -7.09 -13.18
N ASP A 171 -14.41 -7.62 -14.26
CA ASP A 171 -14.01 -6.78 -15.38
C ASP A 171 -15.25 -6.38 -16.22
N SER A 172 -15.03 -5.70 -17.34
CA SER A 172 -16.12 -5.25 -18.23
C SER A 172 -16.81 -6.39 -19.00
N GLY A 173 -16.25 -7.60 -18.99
CA GLY A 173 -16.83 -8.80 -19.60
C GLY A 173 -17.77 -9.58 -18.68
N GLY A 174 -17.71 -9.35 -17.36
CA GLY A 174 -18.45 -10.10 -16.35
C GLY A 174 -17.66 -11.26 -15.78
#